data_AF-A0A7X2TVC8-F1
#
_entry.id   AF-A0A7X2TVC8-F1
#
_cell.length_a   1.000
_cell.length_b   1.000
_cell.length_c   1.000
_cell.angle_alpha   90.00
_cell.angle_beta   90.00
_cell.angle_gamma   90.00
#
_symmetry.space_group_name_H-M   'P 1'
#
loop_
_entity.id
_entity.type
_entity.pdbx_description
1 polymer ?
#
loop_
_entity_poly.entity_id
_entity_poly.type
_entity_poly.pdbx_seq_one_letter_code
_entity_poly.pdbx_strand_id
1 'polypeptide(L)'
;MGDVGGRTKLLAGYERMNQAARVSHRDVVAFVRDRRLHGCGVGWVDVHLLASAPVGRLRLWTADLHFAEIAEELGIAYKPPSSKHGGTGRTIIG
;
A
#
# COMPACT_ATOMS: atom_id res chain seq x y z
N MET A 1 2.71 17.85 -26.58
CA MET A 1 3.60 18.59 -25.67
C MET A 1 3.63 17.85 -24.35
N GLY A 2 4.71 17.11 -24.10
CA GLY A 2 4.89 16.35 -22.86
C GLY A 2 5.34 17.30 -21.74
N ASP A 3 4.76 17.14 -20.57
CA ASP A 3 5.03 17.95 -19.39
C ASP A 3 6.44 17.67 -18.83
N VAL A 4 7.41 18.49 -19.25
CA VAL A 4 8.82 18.42 -18.83
C VAL A 4 9.01 18.88 -17.37
N GLY A 5 7.99 19.51 -16.76
CA GLY A 5 8.07 20.10 -15.42
C GLY A 5 7.34 19.34 -14.32
N GLY A 6 6.13 18.84 -14.57
CA GLY A 6 5.32 18.18 -13.54
C GLY A 6 5.80 16.79 -13.19
N ARG A 7 6.39 16.01 -14.11
CA ARG A 7 7.05 14.74 -13.76
C ARG A 7 8.21 14.95 -12.78
N THR A 8 9.02 15.99 -12.99
CA THR A 8 10.15 16.31 -12.11
C THR A 8 9.69 16.80 -10.74
N LYS A 9 8.65 17.65 -10.69
CA LYS A 9 8.06 18.10 -9.40
C LYS A 9 7.37 16.97 -8.65
N LEU A 10 6.70 16.06 -9.35
CA LEU A 10 6.08 14.86 -8.78
C LEU A 10 7.15 13.95 -8.17
N LEU A 11 8.22 13.66 -8.93
CA LEU A 11 9.38 12.87 -8.48
C LEU A 11 10.10 13.51 -7.27
N ALA A 12 10.32 14.82 -7.28
CA ALA A 12 10.87 15.54 -6.13
C ALA A 12 9.93 15.52 -4.90
N GLY A 13 8.62 15.34 -5.11
CA GLY A 13 7.66 15.10 -4.05
C GLY A 13 7.82 13.71 -3.41
N TYR A 14 8.11 12.67 -4.21
CA TYR A 14 8.36 11.32 -3.71
C TYR A 14 9.56 11.24 -2.77
N GLU A 15 10.63 12.00 -3.03
CA GLU A 15 11.80 12.07 -2.13
C GLU A 15 11.44 12.56 -0.72
N ARG A 16 10.36 13.33 -0.57
CA ARG A 16 9.87 13.83 0.72
C ARG A 16 8.85 12.90 1.38
N MET A 17 8.37 11.86 0.69
CA MET A 17 7.44 10.89 1.27
C MET A 17 8.21 9.82 2.06
N ASN A 18 7.60 9.35 3.15
CA ASN A 18 8.16 8.25 3.93
C ASN A 18 8.29 7.01 3.05
N GLN A 19 9.53 6.65 2.71
CA GLN A 19 9.82 5.49 1.88
C GLN A 19 9.60 4.23 2.70
N ALA A 20 8.86 3.26 2.14
CA ALA A 20 8.74 1.96 2.76
C ALA A 20 10.14 1.32 2.90
N ALA A 21 10.36 0.62 4.01
CA ALA A 21 11.64 -0.05 4.26
C ALA A 21 11.95 -1.02 3.11
N ARG A 22 13.12 -0.88 2.49
CA ARG A 22 13.52 -1.77 1.39
C ARG A 22 13.81 -3.16 1.92
N VAL A 23 12.97 -4.11 1.54
CA VAL A 23 13.20 -5.54 1.77
C VAL A 23 14.06 -6.08 0.63
N SER A 24 15.10 -6.86 0.96
CA SER A 24 15.97 -7.45 -0.05
C SER A 24 15.17 -8.39 -0.95
N HIS A 25 15.56 -8.50 -2.22
CA HIS A 25 14.87 -9.42 -3.14
C HIS A 25 14.87 -10.87 -2.62
N ARG A 26 15.95 -11.29 -1.94
CA ARG A 26 16.04 -12.61 -1.30
C ARG A 26 14.96 -12.80 -0.23
N ASP A 27 14.78 -11.81 0.64
CA ASP A 27 13.77 -11.86 1.70
C ASP A 27 12.36 -11.79 1.13
N VAL A 28 12.18 -11.06 0.02
CA VAL A 28 10.93 -11.05 -0.73
C VAL A 28 10.62 -12.42 -1.35
N VAL A 29 11.60 -13.10 -1.93
CA VAL A 29 11.42 -14.48 -2.44
C VAL A 29 11.07 -15.44 -1.29
N ALA A 30 11.73 -15.32 -0.13
CA ALA A 30 11.39 -16.12 1.05
C ALA A 30 9.95 -15.83 1.52
N PHE A 31 9.56 -14.55 1.59
CA PHE A 31 8.21 -14.12 1.94
C PHE A 31 7.13 -14.71 1.02
N VAL A 32 7.36 -14.72 -0.31
CA VAL A 32 6.44 -15.35 -1.27
C VAL A 32 6.25 -16.82 -1.00
N ARG A 33 7.34 -17.53 -0.67
CA ARG A 33 7.30 -18.97 -0.37
C ARG A 33 6.56 -19.23 0.94
N ASP A 34 6.88 -18.48 1.99
CA ASP A 34 6.30 -18.64 3.32
C ASP A 34 4.80 -18.33 3.34
N ARG A 35 4.39 -17.25 2.66
CA ARG A 35 2.99 -16.82 2.56
C ARG A 35 2.24 -17.48 1.41
N ARG A 36 2.88 -18.40 0.67
CA ARG A 36 2.32 -19.10 -0.49
C ARG A 36 1.66 -18.18 -1.52
N LEU A 37 2.22 -17.00 -1.74
CA LEU A 37 1.70 -16.00 -2.70
C LEU A 37 1.96 -16.39 -4.18
N HIS A 38 2.45 -17.61 -4.42
CA HIS A 38 2.68 -18.13 -5.76
C HIS A 38 1.34 -18.44 -6.42
N GLY A 39 1.11 -17.89 -7.61
CA GLY A 39 -0.13 -18.12 -8.37
C GLY A 39 -1.31 -17.21 -7.98
N CYS A 40 -1.15 -16.31 -7.00
CA CYS A 40 -2.18 -15.32 -6.65
C CYS A 40 -2.29 -14.16 -7.65
N GLY A 41 -1.64 -14.21 -8.81
CA GLY A 41 -1.70 -13.12 -9.81
C GLY A 41 -1.01 -11.81 -9.41
N VAL A 42 -0.24 -11.80 -8.33
CA VAL A 42 0.42 -10.60 -7.78
C VAL A 42 1.78 -10.38 -8.46
N GLY A 43 2.02 -9.18 -8.98
CA GLY A 43 3.30 -8.83 -9.59
C GLY A 43 4.44 -8.67 -8.57
N TRP A 44 5.69 -8.79 -9.01
CA TRP A 44 6.85 -8.65 -8.10
C TRP A 44 6.88 -7.31 -7.35
N VAL A 45 6.44 -6.22 -7.99
CA VAL A 45 6.35 -4.89 -7.34
C VAL A 45 5.40 -4.92 -6.16
N ASP A 46 4.21 -5.50 -6.36
CA ASP A 46 3.18 -5.64 -5.35
C ASP A 46 3.66 -6.54 -4.21
N VAL A 47 4.36 -7.63 -4.51
CA VAL A 47 5.00 -8.48 -3.49
C VAL A 47 6.04 -7.68 -2.69
N HIS A 48 6.86 -6.85 -3.33
CA HIS A 48 7.81 -5.99 -2.64
C HIS A 48 7.08 -5.03 -1.67
N LEU A 49 5.93 -4.48 -2.06
CA LEU A 49 5.11 -3.64 -1.18
C LEU A 49 4.53 -4.43 0.00
N LEU A 50 3.97 -5.62 -0.26
CA LEU A 50 3.43 -6.52 0.77
C LEU A 50 4.49 -6.94 1.79
N ALA A 51 5.72 -7.24 1.33
CA ALA A 51 6.83 -7.61 2.19
C ALA A 51 7.37 -6.42 3.00
N SER A 52 7.34 -5.21 2.44
CA SER A 52 7.86 -4.00 3.09
C SER A 52 6.94 -3.46 4.18
N ALA A 53 5.62 -3.69 4.07
CA ALA A 53 4.65 -3.19 5.03
C ALA A 53 4.85 -3.70 6.47
N PRO A 54 5.03 -5.02 6.74
CA PRO A 54 5.34 -5.52 8.07
C PRO A 54 6.64 -4.95 8.64
N VAL A 55 7.69 -4.82 7.82
CA VAL A 55 9.00 -4.30 8.24
C VAL A 55 8.90 -2.83 8.66
N GLY A 56 8.15 -2.03 7.90
CA GLY A 56 7.88 -0.63 8.21
C GLY A 56 6.77 -0.39 9.23
N ARG A 57 6.10 -1.45 9.75
CA ARG A 57 4.86 -1.36 10.54
C ARG A 57 3.78 -0.50 9.87
N LEU A 58 3.73 -0.56 8.54
CA LEU A 58 2.80 0.19 7.71
C LEU A 58 1.54 -0.63 7.46
N ARG A 59 0.42 0.07 7.23
CA ARG A 59 -0.81 -0.53 6.72
C ARG A 59 -1.03 -0.09 5.28
N LEU A 60 -1.45 -1.01 4.42
CA LEU A 60 -1.67 -0.76 3.00
C LEU A 60 -3.14 -0.45 2.75
N TRP A 61 -3.39 0.70 2.11
CA TRP A 61 -4.66 1.01 1.50
C TRP A 61 -4.53 0.81 -0.02
N THR A 62 -5.50 0.16 -0.62
CA THR A 62 -5.59 -0.03 -2.07
C THR A 62 -7.05 0.06 -2.50
N ALA A 63 -7.28 0.49 -3.75
CA ALA A 63 -8.60 0.41 -4.38
C ALA A 63 -8.80 -0.92 -5.14
N ASP A 64 -7.72 -1.70 -5.31
CA ASP A 64 -7.77 -3.03 -5.91
C ASP A 64 -8.28 -4.04 -4.87
N LEU A 65 -9.43 -4.65 -5.14
CA LEU A 65 -10.11 -5.57 -4.23
C LEU A 65 -9.28 -6.84 -3.98
N HIS A 66 -8.66 -7.39 -5.02
CA HIS A 66 -7.85 -8.60 -4.91
C HIS A 66 -6.59 -8.36 -4.08
N PHE A 67 -5.91 -7.22 -4.30
CA PHE A 67 -4.78 -6.83 -3.48
C PHE A 67 -5.20 -6.50 -2.03
N ALA A 68 -6.40 -5.94 -1.83
CA ALA A 68 -6.93 -5.67 -0.50
C ALA A 68 -7.17 -6.97 0.28
N GLU A 69 -7.75 -7.99 -0.34
CA GLU A 69 -7.97 -9.31 0.26
C GLU A 69 -6.65 -9.92 0.72
N ILE A 70 -5.62 -9.91 -0.15
CA ILE A 70 -4.28 -10.38 0.23
C ILE A 70 -3.71 -9.57 1.40
N ALA A 71 -3.83 -8.24 1.37
CA ALA A 71 -3.37 -7.39 2.47
C ALA A 71 -4.13 -7.68 3.78
N GLU A 72 -5.40 -8.05 3.71
CA GLU A 72 -6.21 -8.45 4.87
C GLU A 72 -5.76 -9.80 5.43
N GLU A 73 -5.55 -10.81 4.58
CA GLU A 73 -5.01 -12.11 4.97
C GLU A 73 -3.64 -11.99 5.63
N LEU A 74 -2.83 -11.06 5.14
CA LEU A 74 -1.51 -10.77 5.69
C LEU A 74 -1.57 -9.93 6.98
N GLY A 75 -2.74 -9.41 7.37
CA GLY A 75 -2.95 -8.59 8.57
C GLY A 75 -2.42 -7.16 8.46
N ILE A 76 -2.16 -6.68 7.25
CA ILE A 76 -1.55 -5.38 6.95
C ILE A 76 -2.51 -4.42 6.23
N ALA A 77 -3.75 -4.82 5.95
CA ALA A 77 -4.74 -3.94 5.35
C ALA A 77 -5.06 -2.75 6.26
N TYR A 78 -5.15 -1.57 5.65
CA TYR A 78 -5.64 -0.36 6.29
C TYR A 78 -7.17 -0.39 6.33
N LYS A 79 -7.72 -0.54 7.53
CA LYS A 79 -9.14 -0.31 7.78
C LYS A 79 -9.30 1.14 8.24
N PRO A 80 -10.03 1.99 7.49
CA PRO A 80 -10.31 3.33 7.96
C PRO A 80 -10.99 3.22 9.33
N PRO A 81 -10.66 4.12 10.28
CA PRO A 81 -11.37 4.12 11.56
C PRO A 81 -12.86 4.22 11.24
N SER A 82 -13.64 3.24 11.72
CA SER A 82 -15.09 3.26 11.56
C SER A 82 -15.57 4.61 12.06
N SER A 83 -15.99 5.48 11.15
CA SER A 83 -16.54 6.76 11.55
C SER A 83 -17.80 6.42 12.34
N LYS A 84 -17.70 6.52 13.68
CA LYS A 84 -18.88 6.49 14.52
C LYS A 84 -19.62 7.78 14.22
N HIS A 85 -20.47 7.74 13.19
CA HIS A 85 -21.57 8.69 13.07
C HIS A 85 -22.58 8.36 14.17
N GLY A 86 -22.21 8.74 15.40
CA GLY A 86 -23.19 9.07 16.42
C GLY A 86 -23.86 10.36 15.99
N GLY A 87 -25.16 10.27 15.77
CA GLY A 87 -26.18 11.32 15.82
C GLY A 87 -25.79 12.79 15.63
N THR A 88 -26.52 13.40 14.71
CA THR A 88 -27.01 14.79 14.77
C THR A 88 -26.17 15.84 14.05
N GLY A 89 -26.78 16.40 13.00
CA GLY A 89 -26.59 17.79 12.63
C GLY A 89 -25.69 18.03 11.42
N ARG A 90 -26.34 18.28 10.28
CA ARG A 90 -25.98 19.28 9.23
C ARG A 90 -24.53 19.74 9.23
N THR A 91 -23.82 19.57 8.10
CA THR A 91 -22.92 20.61 7.52
C THR A 91 -22.39 20.14 6.16
N ILE A 92 -22.88 20.85 5.13
CA ILE A 92 -22.24 21.28 3.87
C ILE A 92 -20.90 20.65 3.46
N ILE A 93 -20.83 20.15 2.23
CA ILE A 93 -19.57 19.99 1.49
C ILE A 93 -19.54 21.01 0.34
N GLY A 94 -18.55 21.90 0.42
CA GLY A 94 -17.96 22.57 -0.74
C GLY A 94 -16.68 21.85 -1.15
#